data_AF-A0A5P2CTJ1-F1
#
_entry.id   AF-A0A5P2CTJ1-F1
#
_cell.length_a   1.000
_cell.length_b   1.000
_cell.length_c   1.000
_cell.angle_alpha   90.00
_cell.angle_beta   90.00
_cell.angle_gamma   90.00
#
_symmetry.space_group_name_H-M   'P 1'
#
loop_
_entity.id
_entity.type
_entity.pdbx_description
1 polymer ?
#
loop_
_entity_poly.entity_id
_entity_poly.type
_entity_poly.pdbx_seq_one_letter_code
_entity_poly.pdbx_strand_id
1 'polypeptide(L)'
;MHSDTTPEAAVTGADLSEAQADVEARRIIADAYRDTTPVAQPGRPPMSQGATDASVLLLAGGATTVMVGGTASALMYVSQFADPIVCGLVFGAPSFLVLALARLARRAKPAPDIHHHYAGPVHQDQRTVHSRTSGVWAKTTNQH
;
A
#
# COMPACT_ATOMS: atom_id res chain seq x y z
N MET A 1 -20.24 66.34 19.93
CA MET A 1 -20.51 65.13 19.14
C MET A 1 -19.70 63.99 19.73
N HIS A 2 -20.35 63.17 20.56
CA HIS A 2 -19.83 61.92 21.09
C HIS A 2 -21.03 60.99 21.21
N SER A 3 -20.99 59.85 20.51
CA SER A 3 -22.06 58.85 20.57
C SER A 3 -21.62 57.80 21.58
N ASP A 4 -22.33 57.74 22.71
CA ASP A 4 -22.20 56.67 23.70
C ASP A 4 -22.65 55.34 23.08
N THR A 5 -21.70 54.50 22.66
CA THR A 5 -21.98 53.09 22.35
C THR A 5 -21.92 52.29 23.64
N THR A 6 -23.05 52.26 24.34
CA THR A 6 -23.32 51.26 25.38
C THR A 6 -23.32 49.88 24.71
N PRO A 7 -22.56 48.88 25.19
CA PRO A 7 -22.70 47.52 24.68
C PRO A 7 -24.10 47.01 25.07
N GLU A 8 -24.93 46.81 24.07
CA GLU A 8 -26.23 46.16 24.21
C GLU A 8 -25.99 44.77 24.80
N ALA A 9 -26.62 44.53 25.95
CA ALA A 9 -26.50 43.30 26.69
C ALA A 9 -26.85 42.12 25.80
N ALA A 10 -25.96 41.11 25.79
CA ALA A 10 -26.23 39.82 25.19
C ALA A 10 -27.60 39.31 25.69
N VAL A 11 -28.49 39.03 24.73
CA VAL A 11 -29.77 38.38 24.98
C VAL A 11 -29.49 37.06 25.70
N THR A 12 -29.61 37.10 27.02
CA THR A 12 -29.43 35.94 27.90
C THR A 12 -30.79 35.28 28.03
N GLY A 13 -30.88 34.01 27.64
CA GLY A 13 -31.95 33.11 28.07
C GLY A 13 -33.17 33.05 27.14
N ALA A 14 -33.03 32.35 26.02
CA ALA A 14 -34.10 31.41 25.70
C ALA A 14 -33.90 30.23 26.65
N ASP A 15 -34.77 30.07 27.64
CA ASP A 15 -34.77 28.92 28.56
C ASP A 15 -35.07 27.64 27.77
N LEU A 16 -34.05 27.12 27.08
CA LEU A 16 -34.08 25.79 26.51
C LEU A 16 -34.16 24.82 27.68
N SER A 17 -35.21 23.99 27.71
CA SER A 17 -35.24 22.88 28.66
C SER A 17 -33.99 22.02 28.48
N GLU A 18 -33.53 21.37 29.54
CA GLU A 18 -32.29 20.59 29.52
C GLU A 18 -32.28 19.53 28.41
N ALA A 19 -33.45 18.98 28.08
CA ALA A 19 -33.65 18.09 26.95
C ALA A 19 -33.42 18.76 25.58
N GLN A 20 -33.85 20.02 25.42
CA GLN A 20 -33.61 20.79 24.19
C GLN A 20 -32.15 21.22 24.06
N ALA A 21 -31.50 21.58 25.17
CA ALA A 21 -30.08 21.90 25.19
C ALA A 21 -29.22 20.71 24.77
N ASP A 22 -29.55 19.49 25.22
CA ASP A 22 -28.85 18.26 24.83
C ASP A 22 -29.03 17.94 23.34
N VAL A 23 -30.23 18.15 22.79
CA VAL A 23 -30.50 17.96 21.34
C VAL A 23 -29.71 18.98 20.50
N GLU A 24 -29.67 20.24 20.93
CA GLU A 24 -28.96 21.29 20.22
C GLU A 24 -27.43 21.11 20.30
N ALA A 25 -26.92 20.72 21.47
CA ALA A 25 -25.51 20.36 21.64
C ALA A 25 -25.09 19.21 20.71
N ARG A 26 -25.90 18.15 20.62
CA ARG A 26 -25.64 17.03 19.70
C ARG A 26 -25.64 17.45 18.24
N ARG A 27 -26.55 18.36 17.86
CA ARG A 27 -26.58 18.92 16.50
C ARG A 27 -25.31 19.70 16.20
N ILE A 28 -24.86 20.57 17.11
CA ILE A 28 -23.65 21.38 16.95
C ILE A 28 -22.41 20.48 16.84
N ILE A 29 -22.31 19.44 17.68
CA ILE A 29 -21.22 18.46 17.60
C ILE A 29 -21.26 17.72 16.25
N ALA A 30 -22.42 17.21 15.85
CA ALA A 30 -22.55 16.48 14.58
C ALA A 30 -22.22 17.36 13.36
N ASP A 31 -22.57 18.65 13.40
CA ASP A 31 -22.26 19.61 12.33
C ASP A 31 -20.76 19.95 12.31
N ALA A 32 -20.15 20.14 13.49
CA ALA A 32 -18.70 20.38 13.62
C ALA A 32 -17.84 19.23 13.10
N TYR A 33 -18.31 17.99 13.22
CA TYR A 33 -17.61 16.79 12.72
C TYR A 33 -18.05 16.35 11.31
N ARG A 34 -18.99 17.05 10.67
CA ARG A 34 -19.49 16.67 9.33
C ARG A 34 -18.44 16.81 8.23
N ASP A 35 -17.48 17.71 8.41
CA ASP A 35 -16.56 18.13 7.35
C ASP A 35 -15.08 17.80 7.62
N THR A 36 -14.82 16.85 8.54
CA THR A 36 -13.46 16.33 8.74
C THR A 36 -13.10 15.35 7.62
N THR A 37 -13.00 15.87 6.38
CA THR A 37 -12.32 15.14 5.33
C THR A 37 -10.86 14.95 5.74
N PRO A 38 -10.25 13.77 5.49
CA PRO A 38 -8.85 13.54 5.84
C PRO A 38 -7.96 14.59 5.18
N VAL A 39 -7.51 15.57 5.98
CA VAL A 39 -6.59 16.61 5.50
C VAL A 39 -5.23 15.95 5.31
N ALA A 40 -4.65 16.11 4.12
CA ALA A 40 -3.30 15.65 3.84
C ALA A 40 -2.33 16.31 4.83
N GLN A 41 -1.75 15.51 5.72
CA GLN A 41 -0.80 16.01 6.71
C GLN A 41 0.43 16.59 5.98
N PRO A 42 0.86 17.82 6.31
CA PRO A 42 2.15 18.33 5.86
C PRO A 42 3.25 17.42 6.42
N GLY A 43 3.82 16.57 5.57
CA GLY A 43 4.72 15.50 6.03
C GLY A 43 5.09 14.53 4.91
N ARG A 44 5.81 13.48 5.29
CA ARG A 44 6.24 12.43 4.35
C ARG A 44 5.00 11.84 3.67
N PRO A 45 4.95 11.76 2.33
CA PRO A 45 3.79 11.26 1.63
C PRO A 45 3.43 9.85 2.13
N PRO A 46 2.13 9.48 2.09
CA PRO A 46 1.68 8.14 2.45
C PRO A 46 2.56 7.11 1.73
N MET A 47 3.14 6.20 2.49
CA MET A 47 4.02 5.16 1.96
C MET A 47 3.29 4.43 0.83
N SER A 48 3.88 4.43 -0.37
CA SER A 48 3.28 3.81 -1.55
C SER A 48 2.83 2.38 -1.24
N GLN A 49 1.67 1.97 -1.78
CA GLN A 49 1.15 0.61 -1.57
C GLN A 49 2.19 -0.46 -1.95
N GLY A 50 2.94 -0.26 -3.04
CA GLY A 50 4.02 -1.18 -3.42
C GLY A 50 5.18 -1.20 -2.43
N ALA A 51 5.51 -0.05 -1.81
CA ALA A 51 6.53 0.01 -0.77
C ALA A 51 6.06 -0.69 0.53
N THR A 52 4.77 -0.59 0.83
CA THR A 52 4.14 -1.26 1.98
C THR A 52 4.12 -2.79 1.77
N ASP A 53 3.67 -3.25 0.62
CA ASP A 53 3.66 -4.68 0.27
C ASP A 53 5.07 -5.29 0.30
N ALA A 54 6.05 -4.59 -0.30
CA ALA A 54 7.45 -5.00 -0.23
C ALA A 54 7.98 -5.09 1.20
N SER A 55 7.60 -4.17 2.08
CA SER A 55 8.03 -4.17 3.49
C SER A 55 7.41 -5.33 4.27
N VAL A 56 6.14 -5.65 4.00
CA VAL A 56 5.45 -6.82 4.58
C VAL A 56 6.11 -8.11 4.11
N LEU A 57 6.44 -8.22 2.83
CA LEU A 57 7.15 -9.37 2.27
C LEU A 57 8.56 -9.53 2.86
N LEU A 58 9.29 -8.43 3.05
CA LEU A 58 10.61 -8.47 3.70
C LEU A 58 10.49 -8.85 5.18
N LEU A 59 9.49 -8.36 5.90
CA LEU A 59 9.26 -8.72 7.29
C LEU A 59 8.91 -10.20 7.43
N ALA A 60 7.99 -10.70 6.60
CA ALA A 60 7.61 -12.11 6.58
C ALA A 60 8.79 -13.01 6.17
N GLY A 61 9.56 -12.62 5.16
CA GLY A 61 10.77 -13.31 4.73
C GLY A 61 11.86 -13.32 5.80
N GLY A 62 12.04 -12.21 6.51
CA GLY A 62 12.99 -12.11 7.62
C GLY A 62 12.59 -12.99 8.80
N ALA A 63 11.34 -12.91 9.24
CA ALA A 63 10.82 -13.69 10.37
C ALA A 63 10.94 -15.20 10.12
N THR A 64 10.61 -15.66 8.90
CA THR A 64 10.74 -17.07 8.52
C THR A 64 12.20 -17.52 8.49
N THR A 65 13.11 -16.70 7.95
CA THR A 65 14.55 -17.00 7.92
C THR A 65 15.13 -17.11 9.32
N VAL A 66 14.75 -16.21 10.24
CA VAL A 66 15.20 -16.26 11.64
C VAL A 66 14.68 -17.50 12.36
N MET A 67 13.41 -17.87 12.15
CA MET A 67 12.86 -19.08 12.77
C MET A 67 13.58 -20.34 12.30
N VAL A 68 13.75 -20.53 10.99
CA VAL A 68 14.41 -21.72 10.44
C VAL A 68 15.91 -21.75 10.77
N GLY A 69 16.62 -20.63 10.57
CA GLY A 69 18.04 -20.54 10.87
C GLY A 69 18.32 -20.64 12.37
N GLY A 70 17.53 -19.95 13.19
CA GLY A 70 17.65 -19.96 14.65
C GLY A 70 17.38 -21.32 15.25
N THR A 71 16.33 -22.03 14.78
CA THR A 71 16.08 -23.41 15.22
C THR A 71 17.19 -24.37 14.79
N ALA A 72 17.68 -24.27 13.56
CA ALA A 72 18.81 -25.08 13.10
C ALA A 72 20.07 -24.81 13.95
N SER A 73 20.42 -23.54 14.19
CA SER A 73 21.56 -23.16 15.03
C SER A 73 21.41 -23.64 16.47
N ALA A 74 20.21 -23.54 17.06
CA ALA A 74 19.93 -24.03 18.40
C ALA A 74 20.09 -25.56 18.50
N LEU A 75 19.61 -26.30 17.50
CA LEU A 75 19.76 -27.76 17.43
C LEU A 75 21.23 -28.17 17.29
N MET A 76 22.04 -27.45 16.50
CA MET A 76 23.49 -27.70 16.43
C MET A 76 24.18 -27.41 17.76
N TYR A 77 23.81 -26.31 18.42
CA TYR A 77 24.41 -25.91 19.69
C TYR A 77 24.13 -26.91 20.80
N VAL A 78 22.88 -27.38 20.91
CA VAL A 78 22.44 -28.32 21.96
C VAL A 78 22.91 -29.75 21.67
N SER A 79 23.01 -30.18 20.41
CA SER A 79 23.33 -31.57 20.09
C SER A 79 24.80 -31.95 20.26
N GLN A 80 25.72 -30.96 20.35
CA GLN A 80 27.18 -31.11 20.55
C GLN A 80 27.94 -32.06 19.58
N PHE A 81 27.28 -32.93 18.79
CA PHE A 81 27.87 -33.93 17.89
C PHE A 81 26.87 -34.49 16.86
N ALA A 82 26.04 -33.67 16.23
CA ALA A 82 25.34 -34.12 15.02
C ALA A 82 26.34 -34.05 13.83
N ASP A 83 26.57 -35.18 13.13
CA ASP A 83 27.48 -35.27 11.99
C ASP A 83 27.23 -34.11 11.01
N PRO A 84 28.23 -33.23 10.77
CA PRO A 84 28.05 -32.01 9.97
C PRO A 84 27.58 -32.32 8.55
N ILE A 85 27.87 -33.52 8.01
CA ILE A 85 27.38 -33.97 6.70
C ILE A 85 25.88 -34.22 6.73
N VAL A 86 25.37 -34.92 7.76
CA VAL A 86 23.93 -35.22 7.91
C VAL A 86 23.16 -33.92 8.14
N CYS A 87 23.70 -33.03 8.97
CA CYS A 87 23.19 -31.70 9.18
C CYS A 87 23.13 -30.89 7.88
N GLY A 88 24.22 -30.87 7.10
CA GLY A 88 24.26 -30.20 5.80
C GLY A 88 23.24 -30.76 4.81
N LEU A 89 22.98 -32.08 4.84
CA LEU A 89 22.04 -32.73 3.93
C LEU A 89 20.57 -32.48 4.34
N VAL A 90 20.26 -32.62 5.64
CA VAL A 90 18.91 -32.40 6.19
C VAL A 90 18.48 -30.94 6.08
N PHE A 91 19.38 -29.98 6.31
CA PHE A 91 19.05 -28.55 6.22
C PHE A 91 19.29 -27.98 4.81
N GLY A 92 20.31 -28.46 4.09
CA GLY A 92 20.68 -27.92 2.78
C GLY A 92 19.76 -28.35 1.66
N ALA A 93 19.37 -29.62 1.60
CA ALA A 93 18.51 -30.13 0.53
C ALA A 93 17.13 -29.43 0.45
N PRO A 94 16.36 -29.26 1.54
CA PRO A 94 15.08 -28.54 1.48
C PRO A 94 15.27 -27.06 1.18
N SER A 95 16.31 -26.41 1.71
CA SER A 95 16.61 -25.01 1.42
C SER A 95 16.92 -24.78 -0.06
N PHE A 96 17.67 -25.70 -0.68
CA PHE A 96 17.99 -25.64 -2.11
C PHE A 96 16.76 -25.84 -2.99
N LEU A 97 15.84 -26.74 -2.59
CA LEU A 97 14.57 -26.94 -3.29
C LEU A 97 13.70 -25.67 -3.25
N VAL A 98 13.58 -25.03 -2.09
CA VAL A 98 12.82 -23.78 -1.94
C VAL A 98 13.43 -22.66 -2.77
N LEU A 99 14.76 -22.53 -2.77
CA LEU A 99 15.46 -21.53 -3.60
C LEU A 99 15.28 -21.80 -5.09
N ALA A 100 15.31 -23.07 -5.53
CA ALA A 100 15.07 -23.45 -6.91
C ALA A 100 13.64 -23.07 -7.35
N LEU A 101 12.64 -23.35 -6.52
CA LEU A 101 11.25 -22.96 -6.79
C LEU A 101 11.05 -21.45 -6.79
N ALA A 102 11.67 -20.72 -5.85
CA ALA A 102 11.62 -19.26 -5.82
C ALA A 102 12.29 -18.63 -7.05
N ARG A 103 13.40 -19.21 -7.54
CA ARG A 103 14.07 -18.77 -8.77
C ARG A 103 13.25 -19.07 -10.02
N LEU A 104 12.53 -20.19 -10.05
CA LEU A 104 11.59 -20.53 -11.11
C LEU A 104 10.40 -19.56 -11.14
N ALA A 105 9.80 -19.28 -9.98
CA ALA A 105 8.67 -18.35 -9.86
C ALA A 105 9.04 -16.93 -10.31
N ARG A 106 10.25 -16.43 -10.00
CA ARG A 106 10.72 -15.12 -10.49
C ARG A 106 10.84 -15.02 -12.01
N ARG A 107 11.00 -16.16 -12.70
CA ARG A 107 11.07 -16.21 -14.17
C ARG A 107 9.67 -16.16 -14.81
N ALA A 108 8.64 -16.57 -14.08
CA ALA A 108 7.25 -16.43 -14.49
C ALA A 108 6.78 -14.99 -14.19
N LYS A 109 7.20 -14.01 -15.00
CA LYS A 109 6.68 -12.66 -14.89
C LYS A 109 5.28 -12.59 -15.55
N PRO A 110 4.23 -12.13 -14.84
CA PRO A 110 2.95 -11.81 -15.46
C PRO A 110 3.11 -10.67 -16.49
N ALA A 111 2.18 -10.58 -17.43
CA ALA A 111 2.14 -9.48 -18.39
C ALA A 111 2.12 -8.12 -17.65
N PRO A 112 2.90 -7.12 -18.10
CA PRO A 112 2.95 -5.82 -17.44
C PRO A 112 1.58 -5.15 -17.50
N ASP A 113 1.07 -4.77 -16.34
CA ASP A 113 -0.15 -3.97 -16.22
C ASP A 113 0.18 -2.50 -16.52
N ILE A 114 -0.48 -1.91 -17.51
CA ILE A 114 -0.19 -0.57 -18.00
C ILE A 114 -1.33 0.35 -17.58
N HIS A 115 -1.15 1.05 -16.46
CA HIS A 115 -2.11 2.05 -15.98
C HIS A 115 -1.85 3.40 -16.65
N HIS A 116 -2.72 3.79 -17.59
CA HIS A 116 -2.69 5.10 -18.22
C HIS A 116 -3.69 6.05 -17.53
N HIS A 117 -3.17 7.08 -16.87
CA HIS A 117 -3.99 8.17 -16.33
C HIS A 117 -3.89 9.39 -17.26
N TYR A 118 -5.04 9.87 -17.72
CA TYR A 118 -5.13 11.06 -18.55
C TYR A 118 -6.02 12.11 -17.90
N ALA A 119 -5.52 13.34 -17.80
CA ALA A 119 -6.21 14.49 -17.20
C ALA A 119 -6.83 15.41 -18.26
N GLY A 120 -7.52 14.84 -19.26
CA GLY A 120 -8.15 15.60 -20.34
C GLY A 120 -9.03 14.73 -21.25
N PRO A 121 -9.78 15.32 -22.20
CA PRO A 121 -10.57 14.56 -23.16
C PRO A 121 -9.61 13.79 -24.10
N VAL A 122 -9.52 12.48 -23.88
CA VAL A 122 -8.64 11.58 -24.66
C VAL A 122 -9.45 10.72 -25.60
N HIS A 123 -9.10 10.74 -26.88
CA HIS A 123 -9.56 9.77 -27.85
C HIS A 123 -8.58 8.60 -27.86
N GLN A 124 -9.00 7.47 -27.29
CA GLN A 124 -8.16 6.27 -27.18
C GLN A 124 -8.47 5.33 -28.34
N ASP A 125 -7.58 5.27 -29.34
CA ASP A 125 -7.69 4.33 -30.45
C ASP A 125 -7.07 2.98 -30.04
N GLN A 126 -7.91 1.99 -29.70
CA GLN A 126 -7.49 0.66 -29.23
C GLN A 126 -7.25 -0.32 -30.39
N ARG A 127 -6.57 0.11 -31.46
CA ARG A 127 -6.27 -0.78 -32.58
C ARG A 127 -5.00 -1.58 -32.31
N THR A 128 -5.16 -2.90 -32.22
CA THR A 128 -4.02 -3.83 -32.18
C THR A 128 -3.66 -4.22 -33.62
N VAL A 129 -2.60 -3.60 -34.17
CA VAL A 129 -2.10 -3.93 -35.50
C VAL A 129 -0.91 -4.87 -35.37
N HIS A 130 -1.09 -6.13 -35.77
CA HIS A 130 0.00 -7.08 -35.89
C HIS A 130 0.66 -6.95 -37.26
N SER A 131 1.84 -6.34 -37.31
CA SER A 131 2.67 -6.30 -38.51
C SER A 131 3.87 -7.22 -38.34
N ARG A 132 4.06 -8.14 -39.28
CA ARG A 132 5.24 -9.02 -39.34
C ARG A 132 5.99 -8.73 -40.62
N THR A 133 7.08 -7.98 -40.49
CA THR A 133 7.95 -7.58 -41.60
C THR A 133 9.17 -8.50 -41.64
N SER A 134 9.27 -9.35 -42.67
CA SER A 134 10.44 -10.20 -42.89
C SER A 134 10.86 -10.20 -44.35
N GLY A 135 12.09 -9.78 -44.63
CA GLY A 135 12.72 -9.70 -45.96
C GLY A 135 13.89 -8.70 -45.97
N VAL A 136 14.85 -8.84 -46.88
CA VAL A 136 16.05 -7.95 -46.97
C VAL A 136 15.67 -6.54 -47.43
N TRP A 137 14.57 -6.39 -48.16
CA TRP A 137 13.83 -5.14 -48.30
C TRP A 137 12.35 -5.40 -48.14
N ALA A 138 11.77 -4.87 -47.08
CA ALA A 138 10.34 -4.94 -46.82
C ALA A 138 9.85 -3.55 -46.42
N LYS A 139 8.80 -3.09 -47.09
CA LYS A 139 8.14 -1.80 -46.81
C LYS A 139 6.76 -2.08 -46.22
N THR A 140 6.55 -1.60 -45.01
CA THR A 140 5.24 -1.66 -44.34
C THR A 140 4.52 -0.34 -44.60
N THR A 141 3.39 -0.37 -45.30
CA THR A 141 2.52 0.80 -45.47
C THR A 141 1.21 0.52 -44.75
N ASN A 142 0.95 1.26 -43.67
CA ASN A 142 -0.37 1.32 -43.05
C ASN A 142 -1.14 2.44 -43.75
N GLN A 143 -2.21 2.10 -44.48
CA GLN A 143 -3.13 3.08 -45.06
C GLN A 143 -4.35 3.23 -44.14
N HIS A 144 -4.76 4.48 -43.92
CA HIS A 144 -5.89 4.88 -43.09
C HIS A 144 -7.20 4.80 -43.85
#